data_AF-A0A3E2W5Y7-F1
#
_entry.id   AF-A0A3E2W5Y7-F1
#
_cell.length_a   1.000
_cell.length_b   1.000
_cell.length_c   1.000
_cell.angle_alpha   90.00
_cell.angle_beta   90.00
_cell.angle_gamma   90.00
#
_symmetry.space_group_name_H-M   'P 1'
#
loop_
_entity.id
_entity.type
_entity.pdbx_description
1 polymer ?
#
loop_
_entity_poly.entity_id
_entity_poly.type
_entity_poly.pdbx_seq_one_letter_code
_entity_poly.pdbx_strand_id
1 'polypeptide(L)'
;MNKRGMTLIEMIAALAILSIASLTLFGGFSAVLRIMGNSSTIKNNSDMLLSYAEKTMKNDVVENIQIHTSSVTYTISSDQGSVPVTRNISILNVKDDDKVHLKALEEPGNQEKVKDTSVYKEFKSNLDEFYQSIKKAKEEHEVMESGNSYNASLKKVHILMSSKWMQFPKELLPNSYRSKLGAQDVYVFPYYPWEITKGELQHEHGGLLIMLNQRDRLVDTSIDFDDYLYIIYDYDNDRWYYCDQDAYRIKVAFSSSDGKVLYDVKNNGYIKSWSDMKDIVKNPKNGWKVLDIHAEFNRDNTDSMWKNVS
;
A
#
# COMPACT_ATOMS: atom_id res chain seq x y z
N MET A 1 -98.27 -2.04 11.35
CA MET A 1 -96.86 -2.04 11.81
C MET A 1 -96.57 -3.42 12.41
N ASN A 2 -96.01 -4.34 11.62
CA ASN A 2 -95.81 -5.72 12.04
C ASN A 2 -94.36 -5.89 12.52
N LYS A 3 -94.12 -5.82 13.83
CA LYS A 3 -92.80 -6.12 14.40
C LYS A 3 -92.63 -7.65 14.43
N ARG A 4 -92.19 -8.24 13.32
CA ARG A 4 -91.65 -9.62 13.36
C ARG A 4 -90.34 -9.55 14.14
N GLY A 5 -90.34 -10.07 15.36
CA GLY A 5 -89.12 -10.27 16.13
C GLY A 5 -88.18 -11.21 15.37
N MET A 6 -86.90 -10.83 15.29
CA MET A 6 -85.85 -11.65 14.70
C MET A 6 -85.81 -13.01 15.41
N THR A 7 -85.87 -14.10 14.66
CA THR A 7 -85.81 -15.44 15.26
C THR A 7 -84.41 -15.71 15.82
N LEU A 8 -84.32 -16.53 16.86
CA LEU A 8 -83.04 -16.87 17.50
C LEU A 8 -82.02 -17.41 16.49
N ILE A 9 -82.49 -18.18 15.50
CA ILE A 9 -81.67 -18.76 14.43
C ILE A 9 -81.13 -17.67 13.49
N GLU A 10 -81.94 -16.69 13.09
CA GLU A 10 -81.49 -15.57 12.26
C GLU A 10 -80.44 -14.72 12.98
N MET A 11 -80.59 -14.54 14.29
CA MET A 11 -79.62 -13.81 15.12
C MET A 11 -78.29 -14.57 15.25
N ILE A 12 -78.34 -15.89 15.46
CA ILE A 12 -77.14 -16.76 15.51
C ILE A 12 -76.45 -16.80 14.15
N ALA A 13 -77.19 -16.91 13.05
CA ALA A 13 -76.65 -16.89 11.70
C ALA A 13 -75.99 -15.55 11.37
N ALA A 14 -76.63 -14.43 11.75
CA ALA A 14 -76.06 -13.10 11.57
C ALA A 14 -74.76 -12.91 12.39
N LEU A 15 -74.74 -13.37 13.64
CA LEU A 15 -73.53 -13.35 14.49
C LEU A 15 -72.42 -14.24 13.92
N ALA A 16 -72.74 -15.42 13.42
CA ALA A 16 -71.76 -16.32 12.82
C ALA A 16 -71.14 -15.73 11.55
N ILE A 17 -71.95 -15.13 10.66
CA ILE A 17 -71.47 -14.43 9.47
C ILE A 17 -70.59 -13.24 9.87
N LEU A 18 -71.00 -12.46 10.87
CA LEU A 18 -70.23 -11.33 11.38
C LEU A 18 -68.88 -11.78 11.98
N SER A 19 -68.86 -12.88 12.73
CA SER A 19 -67.66 -13.45 13.33
C SER A 19 -66.69 -14.02 12.30
N ILE A 20 -67.17 -14.68 11.25
CA ILE A 20 -66.31 -15.19 10.16
C ILE A 20 -65.71 -14.01 9.38
N ALA A 21 -66.53 -12.98 9.09
CA ALA A 21 -66.07 -11.77 8.43
C ALA A 21 -65.02 -11.03 9.27
N SER A 22 -65.23 -10.88 10.59
CA SER A 22 -64.28 -10.21 11.48
C SER A 22 -62.96 -10.98 11.63
N LEU A 23 -63.00 -12.31 11.71
CA LEU A 23 -61.79 -13.15 11.76
C LEU A 23 -60.95 -13.02 10.48
N THR A 24 -61.64 -13.01 9.32
CA THR A 24 -61.01 -12.88 8.00
C THR A 24 -60.38 -11.50 7.83
N LEU A 25 -61.07 -10.44 8.28
CA LEU A 25 -60.57 -9.07 8.28
C LEU A 25 -59.39 -8.90 9.24
N PHE A 26 -59.40 -9.54 10.41
CA PHE A 26 -58.30 -9.49 11.37
C PHE A 26 -57.02 -10.12 10.82
N GLY A 27 -57.13 -11.28 10.15
CA GLY A 27 -56.01 -11.92 9.48
C GLY A 27 -55.40 -11.04 8.37
N GLY A 28 -56.26 -10.44 7.53
CA GLY A 28 -55.82 -9.50 6.49
C GLY A 28 -55.19 -8.23 7.05
N PHE A 29 -55.77 -7.66 8.11
CA PHE A 29 -55.28 -6.43 8.73
C PHE A 29 -53.94 -6.64 9.44
N SER A 30 -53.76 -7.77 10.15
CA SER A 30 -52.48 -8.14 10.77
C SER A 30 -51.36 -8.33 9.73
N ALA A 31 -51.67 -8.94 8.59
CA ALA A 31 -50.73 -9.06 7.47
C ALA A 31 -50.33 -7.67 6.92
N VAL A 32 -51.29 -6.75 6.77
CA VAL A 32 -51.03 -5.37 6.33
C VAL A 32 -50.18 -4.60 7.34
N LEU A 33 -50.48 -4.70 8.65
CA LEU A 33 -49.65 -4.09 9.70
C LEU A 33 -48.21 -4.62 9.68
N ARG A 34 -48.02 -5.92 9.46
CA ARG A 34 -46.69 -6.52 9.34
C ARG A 34 -45.95 -6.00 8.11
N ILE A 35 -46.64 -5.85 6.98
CA ILE A 35 -46.07 -5.29 5.75
C ILE A 35 -45.69 -3.82 5.95
N MET A 36 -46.57 -3.03 6.57
CA MET A 36 -46.31 -1.61 6.86
C MET A 36 -45.14 -1.44 7.84
N GLY A 37 -45.10 -2.25 8.91
CA GLY A 37 -43.99 -2.26 9.86
C GLY A 37 -42.66 -2.58 9.19
N ASN A 38 -42.62 -3.67 8.40
CA ASN A 38 -41.43 -4.03 7.63
C ASN A 38 -41.03 -2.93 6.63
N SER A 39 -41.99 -2.30 5.95
CA SER A 39 -41.73 -1.23 4.99
C SER A 39 -41.15 0.03 5.66
N SER A 40 -41.65 0.37 6.85
CA SER A 40 -41.12 1.48 7.66
C SER A 40 -39.68 1.22 8.08
N THR A 41 -39.37 0.01 8.56
CA THR A 41 -37.99 -0.40 8.89
C THR A 41 -37.08 -0.33 7.67
N ILE A 42 -37.51 -0.89 6.52
CA ILE A 42 -36.71 -0.86 5.28
C ILE A 42 -36.43 0.58 4.85
N LYS A 43 -37.45 1.45 4.89
CA LYS A 43 -37.29 2.86 4.53
C LYS A 43 -36.30 3.57 5.45
N ASN A 44 -36.47 3.45 6.76
CA ASN A 44 -35.61 4.13 7.73
C ASN A 44 -34.15 3.63 7.64
N ASN A 45 -33.94 2.32 7.50
CA ASN A 45 -32.60 1.76 7.30
C ASN A 45 -31.99 2.22 5.98
N SER A 46 -32.78 2.28 4.91
CA SER A 46 -32.31 2.79 3.60
C SER A 46 -31.91 4.25 3.66
N ASP A 47 -32.75 5.11 4.27
CA ASP A 47 -32.48 6.55 4.44
C ASP A 47 -31.22 6.77 5.30
N MET A 48 -31.00 5.94 6.33
CA MET A 48 -29.80 5.98 7.18
C MET A 48 -28.53 5.56 6.43
N LEU A 49 -28.57 4.44 5.70
CA LEU A 49 -27.42 3.98 4.94
C LEU A 49 -27.06 4.98 3.82
N LEU A 50 -28.07 5.56 3.15
CA LEU A 50 -27.88 6.55 2.10
C LEU A 50 -27.23 7.83 2.64
N SER A 51 -27.76 8.38 3.74
CA SER A 51 -27.21 9.60 4.34
C SER A 51 -25.81 9.39 4.93
N TYR A 52 -25.48 8.18 5.40
CA TYR A 52 -24.10 7.82 5.72
C TYR A 52 -23.20 7.85 4.48
N ALA A 53 -23.65 7.24 3.37
CA ALA A 53 -22.91 7.24 2.11
C ALA A 53 -22.71 8.66 1.55
N GLU A 54 -23.70 9.55 1.72
CA GLU A 54 -23.65 10.96 1.30
C GLU A 54 -22.91 11.88 2.27
N LYS A 55 -22.40 11.36 3.40
CA LYS A 55 -21.71 12.15 4.46
C LYS A 55 -22.56 13.29 5.04
N THR A 56 -23.89 13.13 5.08
CA THR A 56 -24.84 14.18 5.53
C THR A 56 -25.33 13.99 6.97
N MET A 57 -24.84 12.97 7.70
CA MET A 57 -25.34 12.60 9.03
C MET A 57 -24.60 13.24 10.22
N LYS A 58 -25.26 13.21 11.39
CA LYS A 58 -24.69 13.49 12.71
C LYS A 58 -23.97 12.25 13.28
N ASN A 59 -22.93 12.47 14.09
CA ASN A 59 -21.96 11.46 14.55
C ASN A 59 -22.58 10.27 15.34
N ASP A 60 -23.77 10.43 15.91
CA ASP A 60 -24.47 9.48 16.77
C ASP A 60 -25.07 8.27 16.02
N VAL A 61 -25.13 8.32 14.68
CA VAL A 61 -25.71 7.24 13.85
C VAL A 61 -24.65 6.29 13.28
N VAL A 62 -23.40 6.74 13.20
CA VAL A 62 -22.26 5.97 12.65
C VAL A 62 -22.02 4.67 13.43
N GLU A 63 -22.24 4.69 14.75
CA GLU A 63 -22.05 3.51 15.60
C GLU A 63 -23.01 2.36 15.27
N ASN A 64 -24.11 2.60 14.56
CA ASN A 64 -25.10 1.57 14.20
C ASN A 64 -24.86 0.94 12.82
N ILE A 65 -23.79 1.32 12.12
CA ILE A 65 -23.46 0.83 10.78
C ILE A 65 -22.26 -0.13 10.85
N GLN A 66 -22.38 -1.27 10.17
CA GLN A 66 -21.28 -2.21 9.91
C GLN A 66 -20.85 -2.10 8.45
N ILE A 67 -19.55 -2.12 8.21
CA ILE A 67 -18.97 -1.99 6.87
C ILE A 67 -18.23 -3.28 6.53
N HIS A 68 -18.60 -3.88 5.41
CA HIS A 68 -17.88 -5.02 4.82
C HIS A 68 -17.28 -4.59 3.49
N THR A 69 -16.06 -5.04 3.18
CA THR A 69 -15.41 -4.71 1.90
C THR A 69 -15.46 -5.92 0.97
N SER A 70 -15.85 -5.69 -0.29
CA SER A 70 -15.81 -6.70 -1.35
C SER A 70 -15.11 -6.09 -2.58
N SER A 71 -14.52 -6.92 -3.44
CA SER A 71 -13.85 -6.45 -4.65
C SER A 71 -14.70 -6.70 -5.90
N VAL A 72 -14.73 -5.72 -6.78
CA VAL A 72 -15.34 -5.79 -8.11
C VAL A 72 -14.25 -5.58 -9.15
N THR A 73 -14.11 -6.54 -10.05
CA THR A 73 -13.18 -6.45 -11.18
C THR A 73 -13.96 -6.16 -12.45
N TYR A 74 -13.57 -5.14 -13.20
CA TYR A 74 -14.08 -4.82 -14.52
C TYR A 74 -12.92 -4.60 -15.51
N THR A 75 -13.15 -4.78 -16.80
CA THR A 75 -12.11 -4.63 -17.82
C THR A 75 -12.37 -3.37 -18.63
N ILE A 76 -11.40 -2.46 -18.65
CA ILE A 76 -11.41 -1.33 -19.59
C ILE A 76 -10.69 -1.80 -20.85
N SER A 77 -11.37 -1.75 -21.99
CA SER A 77 -10.80 -2.16 -23.28
C SER A 77 -10.68 -0.96 -24.21
N SER A 78 -9.59 -0.94 -24.98
CA SER A 78 -9.33 0.00 -26.07
C SER A 78 -8.80 -0.76 -27.28
N ASP A 79 -8.72 -0.08 -28.43
CA ASP A 79 -8.14 -0.65 -29.66
C ASP A 79 -6.68 -1.11 -29.49
N GLN A 80 -5.98 -0.63 -28.46
CA GLN A 80 -4.59 -0.97 -28.16
C GLN A 80 -4.42 -2.03 -27.06
N GLY A 81 -5.52 -2.53 -26.49
CA GLY A 81 -5.49 -3.57 -25.47
C GLY A 81 -6.50 -3.37 -24.34
N SER A 82 -6.54 -4.34 -23.44
CA SER A 82 -7.47 -4.39 -22.32
C SER A 82 -6.73 -4.44 -20.99
N VAL A 83 -7.21 -3.65 -20.02
CA VAL A 83 -6.66 -3.59 -18.66
C VAL A 83 -7.77 -3.98 -17.67
N PRO A 84 -7.57 -5.03 -16.86
CA PRO A 84 -8.46 -5.32 -15.74
C PRO A 84 -8.23 -4.29 -14.62
N VAL A 85 -9.33 -3.74 -14.11
CA VAL A 85 -9.37 -2.78 -13.02
C VAL A 85 -10.18 -3.40 -11.89
N THR A 86 -9.55 -3.57 -10.73
CA THR A 86 -10.21 -4.03 -9.52
C THR A 86 -10.48 -2.83 -8.62
N ARG A 87 -11.73 -2.69 -8.15
CA ARG A 87 -12.15 -1.68 -7.18
C ARG A 87 -12.79 -2.34 -5.99
N ASN A 88 -12.56 -1.77 -4.82
CA ASN A 88 -13.28 -2.17 -3.61
C ASN A 88 -14.65 -1.47 -3.59
N ILE A 89 -15.65 -2.21 -3.15
CA ILE A 89 -16.97 -1.72 -2.82
C ILE A 89 -17.18 -1.87 -1.32
N SER A 90 -17.71 -0.83 -0.68
CA SER A 90 -18.17 -0.91 0.69
C SER A 90 -19.62 -1.41 0.69
N ILE A 91 -19.90 -2.44 1.48
CA ILE A 91 -21.22 -2.96 1.75
C ILE A 91 -21.61 -2.49 3.14
N LEU A 92 -22.52 -1.52 3.20
CA LEU A 92 -22.99 -0.90 4.43
C LEU A 92 -24.25 -1.63 4.92
N ASN A 93 -24.21 -2.06 6.17
CA ASN A 93 -25.27 -2.80 6.85
C ASN A 93 -25.67 -2.09 8.15
N VAL A 94 -26.91 -2.25 8.57
CA VAL A 94 -27.33 -1.86 9.92
C VAL A 94 -26.99 -2.98 10.89
N LYS A 95 -26.43 -2.65 12.07
CA LYS A 95 -26.17 -3.64 13.12
C LYS A 95 -27.47 -4.40 13.45
N ASP A 96 -27.38 -5.72 13.50
CA ASP A 96 -28.46 -6.63 13.87
C ASP A 96 -29.71 -6.61 12.93
N ASP A 97 -29.61 -6.00 11.74
CA ASP A 97 -30.66 -6.02 10.70
C ASP A 97 -30.09 -6.27 9.30
N ASP A 98 -30.24 -7.50 8.81
CA ASP A 98 -29.75 -8.00 7.52
C ASP A 98 -30.76 -7.79 6.36
N LYS A 99 -31.79 -6.94 6.55
CA LYS A 99 -32.84 -6.75 5.52
C LYS A 99 -32.47 -5.72 4.46
N VAL A 100 -31.52 -4.83 4.73
CA VAL A 100 -31.13 -3.74 3.82
C VAL A 100 -29.62 -3.64 3.77
N HIS A 101 -29.09 -3.68 2.55
CA HIS A 101 -27.67 -3.51 2.25
C HIS A 101 -27.51 -2.39 1.24
N LEU A 102 -26.64 -1.43 1.53
CA LEU A 102 -26.25 -0.42 0.55
C LEU A 102 -24.84 -0.74 0.07
N LYS A 103 -24.70 -1.00 -1.23
CA LYS A 103 -23.38 -1.13 -1.88
C LYS A 103 -22.99 0.24 -2.41
N ALA A 104 -21.96 0.83 -1.83
CA ALA A 104 -21.38 2.08 -2.30
C ALA A 104 -20.06 1.76 -3.03
N LEU A 105 -19.89 2.33 -4.21
CA LEU A 105 -18.56 2.47 -4.78
C LEU A 105 -17.83 3.48 -3.89
N GLU A 106 -16.66 3.09 -3.36
CA GLU A 106 -15.82 4.08 -2.68
C GLU A 106 -15.50 5.20 -3.68
N GLU A 107 -15.77 6.45 -3.29
CA GLU A 107 -15.38 7.62 -4.08
C GLU A 107 -13.87 7.54 -4.37
N PRO A 108 -13.45 7.63 -5.64
CA PRO A 108 -12.04 7.83 -5.96
C PRO A 108 -11.57 9.10 -5.25
N GLY A 109 -10.57 9.00 -4.37
CA GLY A 109 -10.06 10.13 -3.59
C GLY A 109 -10.34 10.12 -2.08
N ASN A 110 -11.08 9.15 -1.54
CA ASN A 110 -11.21 8.96 -0.09
C ASN A 110 -10.10 8.06 0.51
N GLN A 111 -9.22 7.51 -0.33
CA GLN A 111 -8.05 6.75 0.12
C GLN A 111 -6.92 7.72 0.49
N GLU A 112 -6.37 7.54 1.69
CA GLU A 112 -5.23 8.29 2.16
C GLU A 112 -4.08 8.17 1.15
N LYS A 113 -3.42 9.28 0.80
CA LYS A 113 -2.27 9.22 -0.09
C LYS A 113 -1.09 8.59 0.64
N VAL A 114 -0.21 7.90 -0.08
CA VAL A 114 0.98 7.27 0.51
C VAL A 114 1.74 8.22 1.44
N LYS A 115 2.00 9.45 1.01
CA LYS A 115 2.70 10.48 1.81
C LYS A 115 2.01 10.84 3.14
N ASP A 116 0.70 10.65 3.21
CA ASP A 116 -0.13 11.08 4.33
C ASP A 116 -0.24 9.97 5.38
N THR A 117 0.00 8.71 5.00
CA THR A 117 0.01 7.55 5.90
C THR A 117 1.02 7.68 7.04
N SER A 118 0.66 7.16 8.22
CA SER A 118 1.58 7.08 9.36
C SER A 118 2.84 6.27 9.04
N VAL A 119 2.69 5.16 8.31
CA VAL A 119 3.78 4.28 7.89
C VAL A 119 4.83 5.03 7.07
N TYR A 120 4.41 5.80 6.06
CA TYR A 120 5.35 6.57 5.25
C TYR A 120 5.99 7.70 6.04
N LYS A 121 5.21 8.43 6.84
CA LYS A 121 5.73 9.56 7.64
C LYS A 121 6.80 9.12 8.64
N GLU A 122 6.55 8.04 9.38
CA GLU A 122 7.50 7.47 10.32
C GLU A 122 8.76 6.97 9.59
N PHE A 123 8.57 6.19 8.52
CA PHE A 123 9.69 5.70 7.72
C PHE A 123 10.54 6.83 7.14
N LYS A 124 9.91 7.86 6.59
CA LYS A 124 10.59 9.01 6.00
C LYS A 124 11.38 9.80 7.03
N SER A 125 10.79 10.06 8.21
CA SER A 125 11.50 10.70 9.32
C SER A 125 12.75 9.91 9.71
N ASN A 126 12.61 8.59 9.87
CA ASN A 126 13.74 7.72 10.19
C ASN A 126 14.80 7.73 9.07
N LEU A 127 14.37 7.66 7.80
CA LEU A 127 15.25 7.68 6.62
C LEU A 127 16.07 8.97 6.56
N ASP A 128 15.47 10.11 6.88
CA ASP A 128 16.17 11.40 6.92
C ASP A 128 17.24 11.43 8.02
N GLU A 129 16.92 10.99 9.23
CA GLU A 129 17.89 10.87 10.33
C GLU A 129 19.04 9.91 9.98
N PHE A 130 18.71 8.79 9.35
CA PHE A 130 19.67 7.81 8.90
C PHE A 130 20.61 8.37 7.83
N TYR A 131 20.07 9.09 6.85
CA TYR A 131 20.86 9.74 5.82
C TYR A 131 21.79 10.82 6.40
N GLN A 132 21.32 11.65 7.34
CA GLN A 132 22.18 12.62 8.03
C GLN A 132 23.31 11.94 8.80
N SER A 133 23.04 10.79 9.43
CA SER A 133 24.07 10.00 10.12
C SER A 133 25.14 9.48 9.16
N ILE A 134 24.76 9.07 7.95
CA ILE A 134 25.70 8.66 6.90
C ILE A 134 26.56 9.85 6.45
N LYS A 135 25.95 11.01 6.20
CA LYS A 135 26.68 12.23 5.79
C LYS A 135 27.71 12.63 6.86
N LYS A 136 27.30 12.69 8.12
CA LYS A 136 28.19 13.00 9.24
C LYS A 136 29.34 12.00 9.35
N ALA A 137 29.05 10.70 9.21
CA ALA A 137 30.08 9.67 9.23
C ALA A 137 31.09 9.83 8.08
N LYS A 138 30.63 10.22 6.88
CA LYS A 138 31.49 10.52 5.73
C LYS A 138 32.38 11.74 6.00
N GLU A 139 31.81 12.85 6.48
CA GLU A 139 32.54 14.07 6.80
C GLU A 139 33.62 13.82 7.88
N GLU A 140 33.28 13.13 8.97
CA GLU A 140 34.25 12.75 10.01
C GLU A 140 35.37 11.84 9.49
N HIS A 141 35.09 11.05 8.47
CA HIS A 141 36.05 10.14 7.85
C HIS A 141 37.01 10.89 6.92
N GLU A 142 36.53 11.86 6.14
CA GLU A 142 37.36 12.72 5.28
C GLU A 142 38.37 13.57 6.06
N VAL A 143 38.12 13.81 7.35
CA VAL A 143 39.03 14.54 8.25
C VAL A 143 40.18 13.65 8.77
N MET A 144 40.11 12.33 8.64
CA MET A 144 41.18 11.40 9.04
C MET A 144 42.11 11.10 7.85
N GLU A 145 43.42 11.02 8.08
CA GLU A 145 44.48 10.92 7.06
C GLU A 145 44.22 9.92 5.90
N SER A 146 44.81 10.24 4.75
CA SER A 146 44.70 9.50 3.48
C SER A 146 44.98 8.00 3.62
N GLY A 147 44.00 7.16 3.27
CA GLY A 147 44.19 5.70 3.14
C GLY A 147 43.03 4.82 3.61
N ASN A 148 42.00 5.38 4.26
CA ASN A 148 40.88 4.59 4.77
C ASN A 148 39.67 4.57 3.82
N SER A 149 39.02 3.41 3.73
CA SER A 149 37.84 3.15 2.89
C SER A 149 36.58 3.92 3.34
N TYR A 150 35.82 4.49 2.41
CA TYR A 150 34.52 5.14 2.74
C TYR A 150 33.53 4.14 3.33
N ASN A 151 33.56 2.88 2.88
CA ASN A 151 32.74 1.81 3.47
C ASN A 151 33.08 1.56 4.95
N ALA A 152 34.32 1.85 5.40
CA ALA A 152 34.67 1.75 6.82
C ALA A 152 33.92 2.77 7.69
N SER A 153 33.57 3.94 7.14
CA SER A 153 32.80 4.97 7.86
C SER A 153 31.38 4.50 8.22
N LEU A 154 30.78 3.62 7.39
CA LEU A 154 29.46 3.04 7.62
C LEU A 154 29.40 2.15 8.87
N LYS A 155 30.55 1.68 9.39
CA LYS A 155 30.59 0.92 10.64
C LYS A 155 30.07 1.71 11.82
N LYS A 156 30.37 3.02 11.88
CA LYS A 156 29.84 3.92 12.92
C LYS A 156 28.32 4.02 12.82
N VAL A 157 27.80 4.19 11.60
CA VAL A 157 26.35 4.28 11.35
C VAL A 157 25.67 2.98 11.76
N HIS A 158 26.21 1.82 11.39
CA HIS A 158 25.62 0.52 11.76
C HIS A 158 25.55 0.33 13.28
N ILE A 159 26.60 0.71 14.01
CA ILE A 159 26.63 0.67 15.49
C ILE A 159 25.56 1.61 16.07
N LEU A 160 25.43 2.83 15.54
CA LEU A 160 24.39 3.79 15.96
C LEU A 160 22.98 3.23 15.74
N MET A 161 22.77 2.46 14.67
CA MET A 161 21.50 1.77 14.40
C MET A 161 21.33 0.48 15.21
N SER A 162 21.93 0.39 16.40
CA SER A 162 21.87 -0.80 17.27
C SER A 162 22.33 -2.09 16.59
N SER A 163 23.30 -1.98 15.67
CA SER A 163 23.84 -3.10 14.88
C SER A 163 22.82 -3.78 13.95
N LYS A 164 21.73 -3.08 13.58
CA LYS A 164 20.78 -3.50 12.55
C LYS A 164 20.51 -2.36 11.59
N TRP A 165 20.41 -2.65 10.31
CA TRP A 165 19.97 -1.63 9.35
C TRP A 165 18.47 -1.32 9.50
N MET A 166 18.07 -0.12 9.09
CA MET A 166 16.66 0.29 9.12
C MET A 166 15.83 -0.61 8.22
N GLN A 167 14.77 -1.20 8.74
CA GLN A 167 13.86 -2.01 7.94
C GLN A 167 12.99 -1.14 7.02
N PHE A 168 12.83 -1.56 5.77
CA PHE A 168 11.89 -0.92 4.85
C PHE A 168 10.47 -1.44 5.09
N PRO A 169 9.45 -0.56 5.18
CA PRO A 169 8.07 -0.98 5.45
C PRO A 169 7.53 -1.94 4.38
N LYS A 170 7.03 -3.10 4.80
CA LYS A 170 6.48 -4.11 3.87
C LYS A 170 5.27 -3.59 3.11
N GLU A 171 4.53 -2.67 3.71
CA GLU A 171 3.36 -2.01 3.15
C GLU A 171 3.69 -1.09 1.97
N LEU A 172 4.95 -0.67 1.82
CA LEU A 172 5.40 0.17 0.72
C LEU A 172 6.12 -0.62 -0.38
N LEU A 173 6.50 -1.88 -0.11
CA LEU A 173 7.20 -2.71 -1.09
C LEU A 173 6.28 -3.12 -2.26
N PRO A 174 6.77 -3.10 -3.51
CA PRO A 174 6.04 -3.65 -4.65
C PRO A 174 5.66 -5.11 -4.40
N ASN A 175 4.43 -5.48 -4.77
CA ASN A 175 3.89 -6.83 -4.61
C ASN A 175 4.76 -7.85 -5.35
N SER A 176 5.11 -7.52 -6.59
CA SER A 176 6.06 -8.23 -7.44
C SER A 176 7.41 -8.52 -6.73
N TYR A 177 7.94 -7.57 -5.97
CA TYR A 177 9.18 -7.77 -5.20
C TYR A 177 8.95 -8.60 -3.94
N ARG A 178 7.85 -8.36 -3.21
CA ARG A 178 7.48 -9.17 -2.02
C ARG A 178 7.38 -10.65 -2.36
N SER A 179 6.81 -10.99 -3.52
CA SER A 179 6.75 -12.38 -4.00
C SER A 179 8.13 -13.01 -4.20
N LYS A 180 9.14 -12.24 -4.65
CA LYS A 180 10.54 -12.71 -4.75
C LYS A 180 11.20 -12.89 -3.38
N LEU A 181 10.91 -12.01 -2.42
CA LEU A 181 11.49 -12.04 -1.07
C LEU A 181 10.91 -13.16 -0.17
N GLY A 182 9.69 -13.60 -0.44
CA GLY A 182 8.97 -14.53 0.44
C GLY A 182 8.72 -13.91 1.82
N ALA A 183 9.15 -14.57 2.89
CA ALA A 183 8.97 -14.11 4.27
C ALA A 183 10.07 -13.13 4.75
N GLN A 184 11.11 -12.89 3.95
CA GLN A 184 12.29 -12.16 4.37
C GLN A 184 12.02 -10.66 4.47
N ASP A 185 12.66 -10.03 5.46
CA ASP A 185 12.71 -8.58 5.59
C ASP A 185 13.77 -7.99 4.66
N VAL A 186 13.59 -6.71 4.31
CA VAL A 186 14.59 -5.94 3.57
C VAL A 186 14.87 -4.65 4.30
N TYR A 187 16.12 -4.21 4.22
CA TYR A 187 16.66 -3.10 4.99
C TYR A 187 17.27 -2.05 4.06
N VAL A 188 17.18 -0.79 4.48
CA VAL A 188 17.86 0.34 3.87
C VAL A 188 19.35 0.19 4.09
N PHE A 189 20.07 -0.12 3.01
CA PHE A 189 21.47 -0.49 3.02
C PHE A 189 22.30 0.56 2.27
N PRO A 190 23.12 1.37 2.98
CA PRO A 190 24.06 2.29 2.34
C PRO A 190 25.33 1.55 1.92
N TYR A 191 25.90 1.94 0.79
CA TYR A 191 27.12 1.34 0.26
C TYR A 191 27.90 2.33 -0.61
N TYR A 192 29.23 2.29 -0.59
CA TYR A 192 30.10 3.10 -1.45
C TYR A 192 30.75 2.21 -2.53
N PRO A 193 30.06 1.94 -3.66
CA PRO A 193 30.53 0.98 -4.67
C PRO A 193 31.60 1.53 -5.62
N TRP A 194 31.85 2.84 -5.60
CA TRP A 194 32.83 3.52 -6.48
C TRP A 194 34.09 3.91 -5.71
N GLU A 195 34.61 3.00 -4.91
CA GLU A 195 35.78 3.25 -4.10
C GLU A 195 37.08 2.97 -4.88
N ILE A 196 37.72 4.03 -5.36
CA ILE A 196 38.91 3.96 -6.21
C ILE A 196 40.16 3.83 -5.33
N THR A 197 40.83 2.67 -5.41
CA THR A 197 42.11 2.44 -4.71
C THR A 197 43.33 2.83 -5.57
N LYS A 198 43.21 2.84 -6.91
CA LYS A 198 44.15 3.39 -7.93
C LYS A 198 43.40 3.52 -9.26
N GLY A 199 43.88 4.37 -10.16
CA GLY A 199 43.35 4.49 -11.53
C GLY A 199 42.86 5.90 -11.86
N GLU A 200 42.41 6.11 -13.10
CA GLU A 200 42.00 7.41 -13.61
C GLU A 200 40.69 7.94 -12.99
N LEU A 201 40.60 9.27 -12.93
CA LEU A 201 39.52 10.13 -12.43
C LEU A 201 38.18 10.03 -13.21
N GLN A 202 37.98 9.00 -14.05
CA GLN A 202 36.76 8.87 -14.85
C GLN A 202 35.55 8.34 -14.07
N HIS A 203 35.72 8.05 -12.78
CA HIS A 203 34.71 7.50 -11.89
C HIS A 203 34.60 8.35 -10.63
N GLU A 204 33.40 8.40 -10.04
CA GLU A 204 33.13 9.24 -8.87
C GLU A 204 33.60 8.55 -7.59
N HIS A 205 34.74 8.98 -7.04
CA HIS A 205 35.20 8.46 -5.77
C HIS A 205 34.33 8.94 -4.60
N GLY A 206 33.89 8.01 -3.75
CA GLY A 206 33.10 8.34 -2.56
C GLY A 206 31.61 8.63 -2.84
N GLY A 207 31.12 8.27 -4.02
CA GLY A 207 29.69 8.29 -4.34
C GLY A 207 28.94 7.25 -3.51
N LEU A 208 27.83 7.68 -2.89
CA LEU A 208 26.99 6.83 -2.06
C LEU A 208 25.86 6.22 -2.91
N LEU A 209 25.62 4.92 -2.73
CA LEU A 209 24.43 4.22 -3.17
C LEU A 209 23.62 3.83 -1.93
N ILE A 210 22.33 4.16 -1.92
CA ILE A 210 21.38 3.67 -0.91
C ILE A 210 20.42 2.73 -1.61
N MET A 211 20.36 1.48 -1.17
CA MET A 211 19.57 0.42 -1.78
C MET A 211 18.76 -0.35 -0.73
N LEU A 212 17.88 -1.24 -1.17
CA LEU A 212 17.33 -2.27 -0.28
C LEU A 212 18.09 -3.57 -0.41
N ASN A 213 18.41 -4.17 0.73
CA ASN A 213 19.07 -5.47 0.80
C ASN A 213 18.48 -6.35 1.91
N GLN A 214 18.52 -7.66 1.76
CA GLN A 214 18.05 -8.61 2.79
C GLN A 214 19.00 -8.70 3.99
N ARG A 215 20.23 -8.20 3.87
CA ARG A 215 21.23 -8.19 4.93
C ARG A 215 20.94 -7.08 5.95
N ASP A 216 20.96 -7.44 7.23
CA ASP A 216 20.86 -6.53 8.37
C ASP A 216 22.21 -6.17 9.00
N ARG A 217 23.31 -6.59 8.36
CA ARG A 217 24.70 -6.45 8.83
C ARG A 217 25.62 -5.91 7.75
N LEU A 218 26.70 -5.25 8.16
CA LEU A 218 27.75 -4.76 7.26
C LEU A 218 28.29 -5.89 6.37
N VAL A 219 28.63 -5.53 5.13
CA VAL A 219 29.47 -6.38 4.29
C VAL A 219 30.88 -6.26 4.84
N ASP A 220 31.41 -7.35 5.40
CA ASP A 220 32.82 -7.45 5.70
C ASP A 220 33.57 -7.31 4.37
N THR A 221 34.47 -6.35 4.27
CA THR A 221 35.32 -6.10 3.09
C THR A 221 36.36 -7.21 2.90
N SER A 222 36.01 -8.46 3.21
CA SER A 222 36.78 -9.68 2.97
C SER A 222 35.92 -10.82 2.41
N ILE A 223 34.61 -10.58 2.18
CA ILE A 223 33.66 -11.58 1.68
C ILE A 223 33.06 -11.09 0.37
N ASP A 224 33.13 -11.91 -0.68
CA ASP A 224 32.50 -11.63 -1.98
C ASP A 224 30.99 -11.36 -1.78
N PHE A 225 30.53 -10.23 -2.31
CA PHE A 225 29.12 -9.82 -2.31
C PHE A 225 28.66 -9.76 -3.75
N ASP A 226 27.72 -10.62 -4.14
CA ASP A 226 27.09 -10.62 -5.47
C ASP A 226 25.57 -10.65 -5.23
N ASP A 227 24.89 -9.53 -5.47
CA ASP A 227 23.46 -9.41 -5.21
C ASP A 227 22.78 -8.49 -6.23
N TYR A 228 21.51 -8.77 -6.51
CA TYR A 228 20.73 -8.01 -7.46
C TYR A 228 20.22 -6.71 -6.83
N LEU A 229 20.26 -5.65 -7.63
CA LEU A 229 19.89 -4.32 -7.21
C LEU A 229 18.49 -3.99 -7.73
N TYR A 230 17.49 -4.28 -6.90
CA TYR A 230 16.08 -4.08 -7.28
C TYR A 230 15.54 -2.71 -6.89
N ILE A 231 15.91 -2.18 -5.72
CA ILE A 231 15.37 -0.93 -5.18
C ILE A 231 16.48 0.00 -4.74
N ILE A 232 16.42 1.26 -5.17
CA ILE A 232 17.41 2.32 -4.92
C ILE A 232 16.72 3.59 -4.46
N TYR A 233 17.36 4.34 -3.57
CA TYR A 233 16.92 5.66 -3.14
C TYR A 233 17.76 6.77 -3.77
N ASP A 234 17.09 7.66 -4.50
CA ASP A 234 17.63 8.93 -4.98
C ASP A 234 17.49 9.99 -3.88
N TYR A 235 18.54 10.08 -3.07
CA TYR A 235 18.60 11.03 -1.95
C TYR A 235 18.66 12.51 -2.38
N ASP A 236 18.98 12.80 -3.64
CA ASP A 236 18.99 14.18 -4.16
C ASP A 236 17.57 14.67 -4.46
N ASN A 237 16.66 13.76 -4.81
CA ASN A 237 15.29 14.07 -5.23
C ASN A 237 14.21 13.47 -4.32
N ASP A 238 14.62 12.80 -3.24
CA ASP A 238 13.75 12.12 -2.28
C ASP A 238 12.80 11.11 -2.96
N ARG A 239 13.36 10.17 -3.72
CA ARG A 239 12.58 9.20 -4.50
C ARG A 239 13.12 7.79 -4.40
N TRP A 240 12.22 6.83 -4.29
CA TRP A 240 12.54 5.40 -4.39
C TRP A 240 12.26 4.91 -5.80
N TYR A 241 13.21 4.17 -6.36
CA TYR A 241 13.11 3.52 -7.67
C TYR A 241 13.14 2.00 -7.52
N TYR A 242 12.34 1.30 -8.32
CA TYR A 242 12.23 -0.15 -8.34
C TYR A 242 12.36 -0.70 -9.76
N CYS A 243 13.16 -1.74 -9.94
CA CYS A 243 13.20 -2.55 -11.16
C CYS A 243 12.96 -4.02 -10.78
N ASP A 244 12.07 -4.70 -11.50
CA ASP A 244 11.78 -6.12 -11.29
C ASP A 244 12.72 -7.04 -12.09
N GLN A 245 13.58 -6.47 -12.93
CA GLN A 245 14.51 -7.19 -13.78
C GLN A 245 15.83 -7.48 -13.06
N ASP A 246 16.36 -8.67 -13.28
CA ASP A 246 17.66 -9.13 -12.77
C ASP A 246 18.81 -8.54 -13.64
N ALA A 247 18.76 -7.23 -13.89
CA ALA A 247 19.63 -6.51 -14.84
C ALA A 247 20.79 -5.79 -14.15
N TYR A 248 20.60 -5.38 -12.90
CA TYR A 248 21.56 -4.62 -12.11
C TYR A 248 22.05 -5.46 -10.95
N ARG A 249 23.36 -5.47 -10.72
CA ARG A 249 23.94 -6.18 -9.59
C ARG A 249 25.04 -5.38 -8.92
N ILE A 250 25.22 -5.59 -7.63
CA ILE A 250 26.44 -5.22 -6.92
C ILE A 250 27.30 -6.46 -6.79
N LYS A 251 28.53 -6.38 -7.30
CA LYS A 251 29.53 -7.43 -7.24
C LYS A 251 30.84 -6.88 -6.69
N VAL A 252 31.11 -7.19 -5.42
CA VAL A 252 32.40 -6.98 -4.77
C VAL A 252 33.28 -8.18 -5.10
N ALA A 253 34.38 -7.92 -5.82
CA ALA A 253 35.38 -8.94 -6.13
C ALA A 253 36.73 -8.54 -5.53
N PHE A 254 37.28 -9.40 -4.68
CA PHE A 254 38.61 -9.21 -4.12
C PHE A 254 39.68 -9.50 -5.18
N SER A 255 40.38 -8.45 -5.59
CA SER A 255 41.57 -8.45 -6.46
C SER A 255 41.34 -8.79 -7.94
N SER A 256 41.62 -7.80 -8.79
CA SER A 256 42.24 -8.05 -10.08
C SER A 256 43.76 -8.21 -9.86
N SER A 257 44.41 -9.03 -10.68
CA SER A 257 45.84 -9.40 -10.58
C SER A 257 46.84 -8.25 -10.72
N ASP A 258 46.35 -7.06 -11.08
CA ASP A 258 47.06 -5.78 -11.25
C ASP A 258 46.81 -4.78 -10.10
N GLY A 259 46.03 -5.21 -9.11
CA GLY A 259 46.13 -4.74 -7.74
C GLY A 259 45.25 -3.58 -7.34
N LYS A 260 44.60 -2.82 -8.23
CA LYS A 260 43.81 -1.65 -7.80
C LYS A 260 42.79 -1.15 -8.84
N VAL A 261 41.50 -1.48 -8.65
CA VAL A 261 40.27 -0.72 -9.02
C VAL A 261 39.09 -1.47 -8.37
N LEU A 262 38.21 -0.83 -7.58
CA LEU A 262 36.93 -1.43 -7.16
C LEU A 262 35.76 -0.59 -7.67
N TYR A 263 34.96 -1.19 -8.55
CA TYR A 263 33.67 -0.70 -9.00
C TYR A 263 32.68 -1.85 -8.90
N ASP A 264 31.68 -1.76 -8.04
CA ASP A 264 30.90 -2.94 -7.72
C ASP A 264 29.56 -3.00 -8.45
N VAL A 265 29.02 -1.87 -8.92
CA VAL A 265 27.72 -1.86 -9.63
C VAL A 265 27.88 -2.19 -11.12
N LYS A 266 27.13 -3.19 -11.60
CA LYS A 266 27.17 -3.68 -12.98
C LYS A 266 25.80 -3.72 -13.65
N ASN A 267 25.80 -3.35 -14.94
CA ASN A 267 24.74 -3.60 -15.92
C ASN A 267 25.38 -3.67 -17.32
N ASN A 268 25.62 -4.87 -17.86
CA ASN A 268 26.34 -5.09 -19.13
C ASN A 268 27.65 -4.27 -19.27
N GLY A 269 28.31 -4.01 -18.14
CA GLY A 269 29.40 -3.05 -17.97
C GLY A 269 29.44 -2.52 -16.53
N TYR A 270 30.43 -1.70 -16.20
CA TYR A 270 30.52 -1.02 -14.90
C TYR A 270 29.83 0.34 -14.96
N ILE A 271 28.99 0.64 -13.98
CA ILE A 271 28.40 1.98 -13.79
C ILE A 271 29.43 2.83 -13.08
N LYS A 272 29.72 4.05 -13.55
CA LYS A 272 30.91 4.79 -13.11
C LYS A 272 30.68 5.78 -11.99
N SER A 273 29.44 6.20 -11.78
CA SER A 273 29.10 7.25 -10.82
C SER A 273 27.66 7.13 -10.32
N TRP A 274 27.35 7.87 -9.25
CA TRP A 274 25.97 8.05 -8.82
C TRP A 274 25.15 8.80 -9.87
N SER A 275 25.78 9.74 -10.60
CA SER A 275 25.12 10.43 -11.71
C SER A 275 24.67 9.47 -12.82
N ASP A 276 25.54 8.55 -13.23
CA ASP A 276 25.21 7.52 -14.23
C ASP A 276 24.05 6.66 -13.74
N MET A 277 24.07 6.27 -12.47
CA MET A 277 22.98 5.48 -11.88
C MET A 277 21.66 6.26 -11.87
N LYS A 278 21.68 7.55 -11.56
CA LYS A 278 20.49 8.42 -11.63
C LYS A 278 19.93 8.49 -13.06
N ASP A 279 20.79 8.67 -14.05
CA ASP A 279 20.37 8.71 -15.45
C ASP A 279 19.75 7.37 -15.89
N ILE A 280 20.31 6.27 -15.40
CA ILE A 280 19.79 4.92 -15.63
C ILE A 280 18.39 4.74 -15.02
N VAL A 281 18.20 5.05 -13.74
CA VAL A 281 16.90 4.84 -13.07
C VAL A 281 15.84 5.82 -13.57
N LYS A 282 16.25 6.99 -14.08
CA LYS A 282 15.36 8.01 -14.64
C LYS A 282 14.97 7.75 -16.09
N ASN A 283 15.63 6.80 -16.78
CA ASN A 283 15.35 6.52 -18.18
C ASN A 283 14.18 5.52 -18.31
N PRO A 284 13.05 5.90 -18.94
CA PRO A 284 11.89 5.02 -19.09
C PRO A 284 12.18 3.71 -19.85
N LYS A 285 13.22 3.69 -20.70
CA LYS A 285 13.60 2.49 -21.47
C LYS A 285 14.22 1.39 -20.61
N ASN A 286 14.67 1.72 -19.40
CA ASN A 286 15.38 0.80 -18.52
C ASN A 286 14.45 0.03 -17.57
N GLY A 287 13.12 0.21 -17.69
CA GLY A 287 12.14 -0.57 -16.93
C GLY A 287 12.03 -0.22 -15.45
N TRP A 288 12.58 0.91 -15.02
CA TRP A 288 12.45 1.38 -13.64
C TRP A 288 11.07 2.01 -13.40
N LYS A 289 10.56 1.80 -12.19
CA LYS A 289 9.38 2.42 -11.61
C LYS A 289 9.79 3.33 -10.47
N VAL A 290 8.98 4.32 -10.17
CA VAL A 290 9.16 5.24 -9.04
C VAL A 290 7.99 5.11 -8.07
N LEU A 291 8.28 5.13 -6.77
CA LEU A 291 7.26 5.20 -5.73
C LEU A 291 6.52 6.55 -5.85
N ASP A 292 5.24 6.50 -6.20
CA ASP A 292 4.38 7.67 -6.28
C ASP A 292 3.76 7.95 -4.91
N ILE A 293 4.40 8.85 -4.16
CA ILE A 293 3.93 9.24 -2.82
C ILE A 293 2.58 9.97 -2.86
N HIS A 294 2.09 10.38 -4.04
CA HIS A 294 0.79 11.01 -4.23
C HIS A 294 -0.30 10.03 -4.69
N ALA A 295 0.06 8.77 -4.97
CA ALA A 295 -0.91 7.73 -5.25
C ALA A 295 -1.77 7.42 -4.01
N GLU A 296 -2.94 6.83 -4.26
CA GLU A 296 -3.81 6.28 -3.21
C GLU A 296 -3.09 5.09 -2.55
N PHE A 297 -3.04 5.07 -1.21
CA PHE A 297 -2.43 3.97 -0.48
C PHE A 297 -3.29 2.72 -0.59
N ASN A 298 -2.71 1.66 -1.15
CA ASN A 298 -3.39 0.39 -1.35
C ASN A 298 -2.56 -0.76 -0.78
N ARG A 299 -2.97 -1.25 0.41
CA ARG A 299 -2.29 -2.34 1.10
C ARG A 299 -2.38 -3.68 0.34
N ASP A 300 -3.47 -3.90 -0.37
CA ASP A 300 -3.75 -5.15 -1.09
C ASP A 300 -3.00 -5.21 -2.43
N ASN A 301 -2.86 -4.07 -3.10
CA ASN A 301 -2.12 -3.92 -4.35
C ASN A 301 -1.07 -2.83 -4.28
N THR A 302 0.05 -3.13 -3.63
CA THR A 302 1.13 -2.17 -3.46
C THR A 302 1.84 -1.79 -4.77
N ASP A 303 1.77 -2.63 -5.81
CA ASP A 303 2.30 -2.29 -7.14
C ASP A 303 1.61 -1.05 -7.75
N SER A 304 0.37 -0.73 -7.34
CA SER A 304 -0.34 0.47 -7.80
C SER A 304 0.29 1.78 -7.35
N MET A 305 1.13 1.74 -6.31
CA MET A 305 1.88 2.90 -5.80
C MET A 305 3.21 3.09 -6.55
N TRP A 306 3.58 2.18 -7.46
CA TRP A 306 4.82 2.23 -8.22
C TRP A 306 4.51 2.46 -9.70
N LYS A 307 4.78 3.66 -10.20
CA LYS A 307 4.50 4.03 -11.59
C LYS A 307 5.76 3.98 -12.44
N ASN A 308 5.60 3.75 -13.74
CA ASN A 308 6.71 3.86 -14.68
C ASN A 308 7.32 5.26 -14.62
N VAL A 309 8.63 5.32 -14.74
CA VAL A 309 9.32 6.61 -14.88
C VAL A 309 8.92 7.25 -16.21
N SER A 310 8.62 8.56 -16.17
CA SER A 310 8.14 9.38 -17.29
C SER A 310 9.15 10.46 -17.66
#